data_AF-A0A8T5EWG6-F1
#
_entry.id   AF-A0A8T5EWG6-F1
#
_cell.length_a   1.000
_cell.length_b   1.000
_cell.length_c   1.000
_cell.angle_alpha   90.00
_cell.angle_beta   90.00
_cell.angle_gamma   90.00
#
_symmetry.space_group_name_H-M   'P 1'
#
loop_
_entity.id
_entity.type
_entity.pdbx_description
1 polymer ?
#
loop_
_entity_poly.entity_id
_entity_poly.type
_entity_poly.pdbx_seq_one_letter_code
_entity_poly.pdbx_strand_id
1 'polypeptide(L)'
;MNEEKCNVLPKEQKNNNSCKELALKDINAFVKARFTEVKKSNKIKELVSFQSTNKFFIMVRSQEELKILGRIVASNNKSNLPEILSEYEKHLNIVLMLCPTVKTHSNVLMHIFGFFSNEFSDLEKNKFLELQDNYKKGKSTIGA
;
A
#
# COMPACT_ATOMS: atom_id res chain seq x y z
N MET A 1 -18.74 7.32 -11.99
CA MET A 1 -18.98 8.45 -11.08
C MET A 1 -18.24 8.17 -9.78
N ASN A 2 -17.18 8.87 -9.35
CA ASN A 2 -16.56 10.12 -9.78
C ASN A 2 -15.03 9.95 -9.66
N GLU A 3 -14.29 10.08 -10.76
CA GLU A 3 -12.81 10.02 -10.76
C GLU A 3 -12.15 11.32 -10.21
N GLU A 4 -12.95 12.30 -9.77
CA GLU A 4 -12.47 13.66 -9.47
C GLU A 4 -12.04 13.93 -8.03
N LYS A 5 -12.09 12.95 -7.11
CA LYS A 5 -11.80 13.20 -5.68
C LYS A 5 -10.39 12.86 -5.19
N CYS A 6 -9.49 12.36 -6.05
CA CYS A 6 -8.11 12.04 -5.62
C CYS A 6 -7.08 13.14 -5.95
N ASN A 7 -7.53 14.32 -6.40
CA ASN A 7 -6.69 15.51 -6.58
C ASN A 7 -6.85 16.48 -5.40
N VAL A 8 -6.29 16.12 -4.24
CA VAL A 8 -5.99 17.11 -3.19
C VAL A 8 -4.60 16.85 -2.64
N LEU A 9 -3.59 17.18 -3.45
CA LEU A 9 -2.29 17.60 -2.96
C LEU A 9 -2.15 19.09 -3.28
N PRO A 10 -1.63 19.92 -2.36
CA PRO A 10 -1.39 21.34 -2.63
C PRO A 10 -0.52 21.47 -3.88
N LYS A 11 -0.97 22.29 -4.84
CA LYS A 11 -0.21 22.61 -6.05
C LYS A 11 1.06 23.34 -5.64
N GLU A 12 2.21 22.68 -5.64
CA GLU A 12 3.48 23.39 -5.66
C GLU A 12 4.47 22.82 -6.69
N GLN A 13 4.76 23.71 -7.64
CA GLN A 13 6.01 23.94 -8.37
C GLN A 13 6.58 22.77 -9.17
N LYS A 14 6.32 22.84 -10.49
CA LYS A 14 7.03 22.11 -11.55
C LYS A 14 8.55 22.23 -11.34
N ASN A 15 9.15 21.20 -10.76
CA ASN A 15 10.58 20.99 -10.84
C ASN A 15 10.85 20.00 -11.97
N ASN A 16 11.56 20.46 -12.99
CA ASN A 16 11.85 19.73 -14.22
C ASN A 16 12.91 18.62 -13.99
N ASN A 17 12.60 17.63 -13.17
CA ASN A 17 13.43 16.44 -13.00
C ASN A 17 12.69 15.23 -13.60
N SER A 18 13.36 14.49 -14.48
CA SER A 18 12.83 13.51 -15.44
C SER A 18 12.31 12.19 -14.83
N CYS A 19 11.79 12.20 -13.60
CA CYS A 19 11.09 11.05 -13.06
C CYS A 19 9.62 11.15 -13.46
N LYS A 20 9.13 10.24 -14.32
CA LYS A 20 7.70 10.17 -14.63
C LYS A 20 6.96 9.89 -13.32
N GLU A 21 6.24 10.90 -12.81
CA GLU A 21 5.35 10.72 -11.68
C GLU A 21 4.28 9.69 -12.07
N LEU A 22 4.29 8.52 -11.44
CA LEU A 22 3.35 7.45 -11.74
C LEU A 22 1.98 7.83 -11.20
N ALA A 23 0.98 7.89 -12.08
CA ALA A 23 -0.38 8.15 -11.64
C ALA A 23 -0.91 6.94 -10.84
N LEU A 24 -1.91 7.18 -9.98
CA LEU A 24 -2.58 6.10 -9.23
C LEU A 24 -3.12 5.00 -10.16
N LYS A 25 -3.54 5.39 -11.38
CA LYS A 25 -3.99 4.47 -12.43
C LYS A 25 -2.88 3.53 -12.89
N ASP A 26 -1.65 4.01 -13.06
CA ASP A 26 -0.50 3.20 -13.46
C ASP A 26 -0.13 2.18 -12.39
N ILE A 27 -0.11 2.63 -11.14
CA ILE A 27 0.16 1.76 -9.99
C ILE A 27 -0.92 0.67 -9.88
N ASN A 28 -2.20 1.05 -10.03
CA ASN A 28 -3.31 0.10 -9.99
C ASN A 28 -3.22 -0.93 -11.14
N ALA A 29 -2.87 -0.49 -12.35
CA ALA A 29 -2.68 -1.37 -13.49
C ALA A 29 -1.52 -2.34 -13.25
N PHE A 30 -0.41 -1.87 -12.70
CA PHE A 30 0.74 -2.71 -12.34
C PHE A 30 0.35 -3.80 -11.33
N VAL A 31 -0.35 -3.45 -10.26
CA VAL A 31 -0.78 -4.41 -9.23
C VAL A 31 -1.75 -5.45 -9.80
N LYS A 32 -2.70 -5.04 -10.66
CA LYS A 32 -3.60 -5.96 -11.36
C LYS A 32 -2.86 -6.93 -12.29
N ALA A 33 -1.90 -6.43 -13.05
CA ALA A 33 -1.08 -7.25 -13.93
C ALA A 33 -0.29 -8.30 -13.13
N ARG A 34 0.35 -7.87 -12.03
CA ARG A 34 1.06 -8.77 -11.10
C ARG A 34 0.14 -9.83 -10.51
N PHE A 35 -1.07 -9.46 -10.11
CA PHE A 35 -2.05 -10.41 -9.57
C PHE A 35 -2.56 -11.41 -10.63
N THR A 36 -2.65 -10.98 -11.89
CA THR A 36 -3.00 -11.87 -13.01
C THR A 36 -1.98 -13.00 -13.17
N GLU A 37 -0.68 -12.71 -12.99
CA GLU A 37 0.37 -13.73 -13.00
C GLU A 37 0.24 -14.72 -11.82
N VAL A 38 -0.18 -14.25 -10.64
CA VAL A 38 -0.51 -15.13 -9.50
C VAL A 38 -1.65 -16.08 -9.87
N LYS A 39 -2.73 -15.58 -10.46
CA LYS A 39 -3.85 -16.41 -10.91
C LYS A 39 -3.42 -17.46 -11.94
N LYS A 40 -2.62 -17.08 -12.94
CA LYS A 40 -2.07 -18.00 -13.94
C LYS A 40 -1.21 -19.10 -13.32
N SER A 41 -0.40 -18.75 -12.32
CA SER A 41 0.47 -19.73 -11.64
C SER A 41 -0.32 -20.80 -10.89
N ASN A 42 -1.55 -20.47 -10.45
CA ASN A 42 -2.42 -21.29 -9.63
C ASN A 42 -1.68 -21.98 -8.45
N LYS A 43 -0.79 -21.22 -7.79
CA LYS A 43 0.00 -21.70 -6.64
C LYS A 43 -0.25 -20.80 -5.43
N ILE A 44 -0.65 -21.42 -4.31
CA ILE A 44 -0.88 -20.68 -3.05
C ILE A 44 0.37 -19.92 -2.58
N LYS A 45 1.57 -20.47 -2.83
CA LYS A 45 2.85 -19.81 -2.50
C LYS A 45 3.00 -18.45 -3.21
N GLU A 46 2.55 -18.35 -4.45
CA GLU A 46 2.60 -17.08 -5.21
C GLU A 46 1.62 -16.05 -4.64
N LEU A 47 0.46 -16.50 -4.15
CA LEU A 47 -0.50 -15.62 -3.47
C LEU A 47 0.05 -15.11 -2.13
N VAL A 48 0.66 -15.99 -1.33
CA VAL A 48 1.32 -15.62 -0.06
C VAL A 48 2.45 -14.61 -0.31
N SER A 49 3.27 -14.85 -1.34
CA SER A 49 4.33 -13.93 -1.76
C SER A 49 3.76 -12.58 -2.18
N PHE A 50 2.74 -12.58 -3.03
CA PHE A 50 2.06 -11.37 -3.50
C PHE A 50 1.49 -10.53 -2.34
N GLN A 51 0.77 -11.16 -1.41
CA GLN A 51 0.22 -10.48 -0.22
C GLN A 51 1.34 -9.87 0.63
N SER A 52 2.43 -10.61 0.83
CA SER A 52 3.56 -10.17 1.65
C SER A 52 4.28 -8.97 1.03
N THR A 53 4.56 -9.01 -0.27
CA THR A 53 5.19 -7.90 -1.00
C THR A 53 4.31 -6.66 -1.04
N ASN A 54 3.00 -6.81 -1.17
CA ASN A 54 2.06 -5.69 -1.31
C ASN A 54 1.44 -5.24 0.02
N LYS A 55 1.89 -5.76 1.17
CA LYS A 55 1.32 -5.47 2.49
C LYS A 55 1.14 -3.98 2.76
N PHE A 56 2.18 -3.17 2.58
CA PHE A 56 2.13 -1.73 2.86
C PHE A 56 1.29 -0.95 1.82
N PHE A 57 1.29 -1.42 0.56
CA PHE A 57 0.43 -0.87 -0.49
C PHE A 57 -1.06 -1.07 -0.17
N ILE A 58 -1.42 -2.26 0.33
CA ILE A 58 -2.78 -2.55 0.77
C ILE A 58 -3.09 -1.71 2.01
N MET A 59 -2.16 -1.70 2.98
CA MET A 59 -2.33 -1.00 4.24
C MET A 59 -2.57 0.51 4.09
N VAL A 60 -1.85 1.17 3.17
CA VAL A 60 -1.98 2.61 2.95
C VAL A 60 -3.35 2.99 2.38
N ARG A 61 -4.03 2.02 1.74
CA ARG A 61 -5.37 2.20 1.20
C ARG A 61 -6.48 1.73 2.13
N SER A 62 -6.29 0.60 2.81
CA SER A 62 -7.19 0.11 3.85
C SER A 62 -6.51 -0.93 4.75
N GLN A 63 -6.46 -0.63 6.05
CA GLN A 63 -5.98 -1.57 7.07
C GLN A 63 -7.00 -2.69 7.35
N GLU A 64 -8.28 -2.44 7.08
CA GLU A 64 -9.34 -3.44 7.18
C GLU A 64 -9.18 -4.50 6.10
N GLU A 65 -9.05 -4.07 4.84
CA GLU A 65 -8.84 -4.98 3.70
C GLU A 65 -7.55 -5.77 3.85
N LEU A 66 -6.48 -5.18 4.42
CA LEU A 66 -5.26 -5.92 4.72
C LEU A 66 -5.52 -7.14 5.62
N LYS A 67 -6.36 -6.99 6.64
CA LYS A 67 -6.72 -8.08 7.56
C LYS A 67 -7.58 -9.13 6.85
N ILE A 68 -8.56 -8.69 6.04
CA ILE A 68 -9.44 -9.60 5.30
C ILE A 68 -8.61 -10.43 4.31
N LEU A 69 -7.82 -9.78 3.46
CA LEU A 69 -6.91 -10.45 2.51
C LEU A 69 -5.95 -11.39 3.22
N GLY A 70 -5.40 -11.00 4.37
CA GLY A 70 -4.55 -11.87 5.18
C GLY A 70 -5.26 -13.14 5.66
N ARG A 71 -6.53 -13.04 6.07
CA ARG A 71 -7.35 -14.21 6.47
C ARG A 71 -7.64 -15.12 5.28
N ILE A 72 -7.96 -14.56 4.11
CA ILE A 72 -8.19 -15.33 2.87
C ILE A 72 -6.94 -16.13 2.49
N VAL A 73 -5.76 -15.53 2.62
CA VAL A 73 -4.48 -16.22 2.36
C VAL A 73 -4.20 -17.31 3.40
N ALA A 74 -4.57 -17.08 4.66
CA ALA A 74 -4.36 -18.04 5.75
C ALA A 74 -5.34 -19.22 5.72
N SER A 75 -6.55 -19.08 5.15
CA SER A 75 -7.55 -20.16 5.01
C SER A 75 -7.19 -21.18 3.90
N ASN A 76 -5.91 -21.49 3.73
CA ASN A 76 -5.30 -22.18 2.60
C ASN A 76 -5.59 -23.70 2.52
N ASN A 77 -6.86 -24.06 2.38
CA ASN A 77 -7.22 -25.43 2.03
C ASN A 77 -6.92 -25.68 0.54
N LYS A 78 -5.95 -26.55 0.25
CA LYS A 78 -5.45 -26.84 -1.11
C LYS A 78 -6.54 -27.26 -2.10
N SER A 79 -7.65 -27.83 -1.62
CA SER A 79 -8.80 -28.24 -2.44
C SER A 79 -9.59 -27.08 -3.04
N ASN A 80 -9.33 -25.83 -2.64
CA ASN A 80 -10.17 -24.70 -3.03
C ASN A 80 -9.43 -23.43 -3.53
N LEU A 81 -8.24 -23.59 -4.10
CA LEU A 81 -7.42 -22.45 -4.53
C LEU A 81 -8.11 -21.52 -5.55
N PRO A 82 -8.86 -22.00 -6.55
CA PRO A 82 -9.56 -21.12 -7.49
C PRO A 82 -10.57 -20.19 -6.80
N GLU A 83 -11.34 -20.68 -5.82
CA GLU A 83 -12.28 -19.84 -5.08
C GLU A 83 -11.56 -18.86 -4.17
N ILE A 84 -10.47 -19.28 -3.51
CA ILE A 84 -9.61 -18.38 -2.71
C ILE A 84 -9.08 -17.23 -3.57
N LEU A 85 -8.60 -17.51 -4.79
CA LEU A 85 -8.10 -16.50 -5.72
C LEU A 85 -9.22 -15.54 -6.16
N SER A 86 -10.41 -16.07 -6.44
CA SER A 86 -11.58 -15.25 -6.80
C SER A 86 -11.98 -14.33 -5.65
N GLU A 87 -12.04 -14.84 -4.43
CA GLU A 87 -12.40 -14.06 -3.25
C GLU A 87 -11.34 -13.00 -2.92
N TYR A 88 -10.07 -13.37 -2.99
CA TYR A 88 -8.96 -12.42 -2.84
C TYR A 88 -9.04 -11.31 -3.89
N GLU A 89 -9.37 -11.62 -5.15
CA GLU A 89 -9.50 -10.63 -6.21
C GLU A 89 -10.58 -9.59 -5.94
N LYS A 90 -11.73 -10.00 -5.39
CA LYS A 90 -12.82 -9.07 -5.02
C LYS A 90 -12.32 -8.02 -4.03
N HIS A 91 -11.69 -8.46 -2.95
CA HIS A 91 -11.13 -7.58 -1.93
C HIS A 91 -9.96 -6.72 -2.45
N LEU A 92 -9.09 -7.30 -3.29
CA LEU A 92 -8.02 -6.53 -3.94
C LEU A 92 -8.60 -5.42 -4.83
N ASN A 93 -9.69 -5.66 -5.54
CA ASN A 93 -10.34 -4.62 -6.34
C ASN A 93 -10.92 -3.49 -5.48
N ILE A 94 -11.48 -3.79 -4.30
CA ILE A 94 -11.90 -2.77 -3.32
C ILE A 94 -10.70 -1.93 -2.92
N VAL A 95 -9.59 -2.58 -2.54
CA VAL A 95 -8.33 -1.89 -2.19
C VAL A 95 -7.94 -0.94 -3.32
N LEU A 96 -7.91 -1.37 -4.57
CA LEU A 96 -7.47 -0.55 -5.71
C LEU A 96 -8.36 0.68 -5.99
N MET A 97 -9.61 0.69 -5.52
CA MET A 97 -10.51 1.84 -5.65
C MET A 97 -10.29 2.90 -4.55
N LEU A 98 -9.63 2.55 -3.45
CA LEU A 98 -9.41 3.45 -2.33
C LEU A 98 -8.19 4.34 -2.56
N CYS A 99 -8.32 5.63 -2.29
CA CYS A 99 -7.22 6.58 -2.36
C CYS A 99 -6.54 6.73 -0.99
N PRO A 100 -5.20 6.67 -0.93
CA PRO A 100 -4.48 6.91 0.31
C PRO A 100 -4.59 8.38 0.74
N THR A 101 -4.39 8.63 2.03
CA THR A 101 -4.44 9.96 2.64
C THR A 101 -3.16 10.21 3.44
N VAL A 102 -2.86 11.46 3.78
CA VAL A 102 -1.73 11.80 4.67
C VAL A 102 -1.80 10.98 5.97
N LYS A 103 -3.00 10.77 6.52
CA LYS A 103 -3.22 9.95 7.71
C LYS A 103 -2.83 8.49 7.49
N THR A 104 -3.27 7.87 6.39
CA THR A 104 -2.96 6.45 6.14
C THR A 104 -1.50 6.24 5.78
N HIS A 105 -0.88 7.16 5.02
CA HIS A 105 0.57 7.19 4.81
C HIS A 105 1.32 7.30 6.13
N SER A 106 0.91 8.22 6.99
CA SER A 106 1.52 8.40 8.31
C SER A 106 1.45 7.11 9.13
N ASN A 107 0.31 6.43 9.14
CA ASN A 107 0.17 5.15 9.83
C ASN A 107 1.13 4.11 9.26
N VAL A 108 1.21 3.96 7.94
CA VAL A 108 2.13 3.02 7.29
C VAL A 108 3.59 3.32 7.63
N LEU A 109 4.01 4.58 7.60
CA LEU A 109 5.37 4.97 8.01
C LEU A 109 5.68 4.58 9.45
N MET A 110 4.72 4.77 10.37
CA MET A 110 4.89 4.34 11.76
C MET A 110 5.01 2.83 11.89
N HIS A 111 4.23 2.07 11.12
CA HIS A 111 4.34 0.62 11.07
C HIS A 111 5.67 0.13 10.49
N ILE A 112 6.18 0.81 9.46
CA ILE A 112 7.50 0.55 8.87
C ILE A 112 8.59 0.83 9.91
N PHE A 113 8.53 2.00 10.56
CA PHE A 113 9.49 2.40 11.59
C PHE A 113 9.57 1.40 12.74
N GLY A 114 8.45 0.84 13.17
CA GLY A 114 8.42 -0.18 14.22
C GLY A 114 9.35 -1.38 13.95
N PHE A 115 9.59 -1.75 12.69
CA PHE A 115 10.45 -2.90 12.34
C PHE A 115 11.93 -2.68 12.63
N PHE A 116 12.43 -1.44 12.54
CA PHE A 116 13.85 -1.12 12.70
C PHE A 116 14.11 -0.07 13.78
N SER A 117 13.08 0.33 14.53
CA SER A 117 13.20 1.30 15.61
C SER A 117 14.23 0.92 16.68
N ASN A 118 14.51 -0.38 16.85
CA ASN A 118 15.52 -0.87 17.78
C ASN A 118 16.96 -0.59 17.31
N GLU A 119 17.16 -0.35 16.01
CA GLU A 119 18.46 -0.02 15.42
C GLU A 119 18.77 1.48 15.52
N PHE A 120 17.85 2.28 16.09
CA PHE A 120 17.96 3.73 16.18
C PHE A 120 18.36 4.14 17.61
N SER A 121 19.25 5.11 17.72
CA SER A 121 19.49 5.83 18.96
C SER A 121 18.24 6.64 19.37
N ASP A 122 18.14 7.01 20.63
CA ASP A 122 16.99 7.79 21.12
C ASP A 122 16.89 9.16 20.44
N LEU A 123 18.04 9.75 20.05
CA LEU A 123 18.08 11.00 19.29
C LEU A 123 17.48 10.81 17.88
N GLU A 124 17.81 9.72 17.18
CA GLU A 124 17.26 9.42 15.85
C GLU A 124 15.77 9.07 15.92
N LYS A 125 15.33 8.33 16.96
CA LYS A 125 13.90 8.08 17.20
C LYS A 125 13.12 9.37 17.37
N ASN A 126 13.63 10.29 18.19
CA ASN A 126 13.00 11.59 18.40
C ASN A 126 12.95 12.40 17.10
N LYS A 127 14.04 12.37 16.30
CA LYS A 127 14.05 13.06 15.01
C LYS A 127 13.04 12.48 14.03
N PHE A 128 12.89 11.16 13.98
CA PHE A 128 11.86 10.51 13.17
C PHE A 128 10.45 10.97 13.58
N LEU A 129 10.15 10.99 14.88
CA LEU A 129 8.83 11.41 15.38
C LEU A 129 8.52 12.88 15.04
N GLU A 130 9.52 13.76 15.10
CA GLU A 130 9.40 15.16 14.69
C GLU A 130 9.07 15.27 13.19
N LEU A 131 9.82 14.56 12.32
CA LEU A 131 9.59 14.55 10.88
C LEU A 131 8.21 13.97 10.53
N GLN A 132 7.79 12.93 11.23
CA GLN A 132 6.48 12.32 11.09
C GLN A 132 5.35 13.29 11.46
N ASP A 133 5.52 14.09 12.51
CA ASP A 133 4.55 15.13 12.90
C ASP A 133 4.49 16.25 11.88
N ASN A 134 5.63 16.68 11.33
CA ASN A 134 5.68 17.64 10.23
C ASN A 134 4.95 17.13 8.98
N TYR A 135 5.15 15.86 8.61
CA TYR A 135 4.43 15.22 7.51
C TYR A 135 2.91 15.18 7.76
N LYS A 136 2.47 14.78 8.96
CA LYS A 136 1.05 14.78 9.36
C LYS A 136 0.41 16.17 9.24
N LYS A 137 1.17 17.22 9.56
CA LYS A 137 0.75 18.63 9.48
C LYS A 137 0.86 19.22 8.07
N GLY A 138 1.31 18.45 7.08
CA GLY A 138 1.51 18.93 5.71
C GLY A 138 2.66 19.94 5.56
N LYS A 139 3.58 20.01 6.53
CA LYS A 139 4.77 20.88 6.50
C LYS A 139 5.92 20.25 5.70
N SER A 140 5.79 19.00 5.31
CA SER A 140 6.79 18.26 4.54
C SER A 140 6.08 17.22 3.67
N THR A 141 6.66 16.90 2.51
CA THR A 141 6.21 15.84 1.61
C THR A 141 7.17 14.64 1.66
N ILE A 142 6.72 13.48 1.18
CA ILE A 142 7.59 12.30 1.02
C ILE A 142 8.04 12.27 -0.44
N GLY A 143 9.35 12.25 -0.68
CA GLY A 143 9.92 12.16 -2.03
C GLY A 143 9.89 13.49 -2.77
N ALA A 144 10.65 14.46 -2.27
CA ALA A 144 10.88 15.77 -2.89
C ALA A 144 11.18 15.68 -4.40
#